data_AF-Q6M9J5-F1
#
_entry.id   AF-Q6M9J5-F1
#
_cell.length_a   1.000
_cell.length_b   1.000
_cell.length_c   1.000
_cell.angle_alpha   90.00
_cell.angle_beta   90.00
_cell.angle_gamma   90.00
#
_symmetry.space_group_name_H-M   'P 1'
#
loop_
_entity.id
_entity.type
_entity.pdbx_description
1 polymer ?
#
loop_
_entity_poly.entity_id
_entity_poly.type
_entity_poly.pdbx_seq_one_letter_code
_entity_poly.pdbx_strand_id
1 'polypeptide(L)'
;MKHVEKTRVNFEIPVAIHNSLKKCAIDLGMSFKELATQAFIEKLEMLEYEQDCKDAEAAHDRFVKNGSKTISHEEMMKKIGWDEL
;
A
#
# COMPACT_ATOMS: atom_id res chain seq x y z
N MET A 1 -12.50 -17.28 -16.91
CA MET A 1 -11.29 -16.74 -16.25
C MET A 1 -11.16 -15.28 -16.67
N LYS A 2 -11.12 -14.32 -15.73
CA LYS A 2 -10.89 -12.90 -16.08
C LYS A 2 -9.50 -12.79 -16.72
N HIS A 3 -9.41 -12.10 -17.86
CA HIS A 3 -8.12 -11.84 -18.48
C HIS A 3 -7.35 -10.86 -17.61
N VAL A 4 -6.20 -11.28 -17.08
CA VAL A 4 -5.29 -10.41 -16.32
C VAL A 4 -4.27 -9.89 -17.32
N GLU A 5 -4.32 -8.59 -17.62
CA GLU A 5 -3.28 -7.93 -18.41
C GLU A 5 -1.94 -8.02 -17.68
N LYS A 6 -0.90 -8.48 -18.37
CA LYS A 6 0.44 -8.63 -17.80
C LYS A 6 1.41 -7.74 -18.55
N THR A 7 2.11 -6.88 -17.80
CA THR A 7 3.21 -6.07 -18.33
C THR A 7 4.55 -6.72 -18.00
N ARG A 8 5.59 -6.39 -18.77
CA ARG A 8 6.97 -6.85 -18.52
C ARG A 8 7.75 -5.71 -17.87
N VAL A 9 8.36 -5.99 -16.72
CA VAL A 9 9.28 -5.08 -16.05
C VAL A 9 10.71 -5.56 -16.30
N ASN A 10 11.60 -4.63 -16.65
CA ASN A 10 13.04 -4.87 -16.72
C ASN A 10 13.74 -3.93 -15.74
N PHE A 11 14.71 -4.44 -15.00
CA PHE A 11 15.49 -3.67 -14.04
C PHE A 11 16.92 -4.20 -13.97
N GLU A 12 17.85 -3.34 -13.61
CA GLU A 12 19.24 -3.69 -13.37
C GLU A 12 19.45 -3.97 -11.89
N ILE A 13 20.07 -5.10 -11.57
CA ILE A 13 20.46 -5.45 -10.20
C ILE A 13 21.89 -5.96 -10.17
N PRO A 14 22.63 -5.73 -9.06
CA PRO A 14 23.94 -6.33 -8.86
C PRO A 14 23.91 -7.86 -9.02
N VAL A 15 24.91 -8.41 -9.72
CA VAL A 15 25.01 -9.85 -10.01
C VAL A 15 24.95 -10.71 -8.74
N ALA A 16 25.57 -10.23 -7.65
CA ALA A 16 25.53 -10.92 -6.37
C ALA A 16 24.09 -11.08 -5.84
N ILE A 17 23.29 -10.02 -5.92
CA ILE A 17 21.88 -10.03 -5.48
C ILE A 17 21.06 -10.94 -6.38
N HIS A 18 21.25 -10.87 -7.69
CA HIS A 18 20.57 -11.75 -8.65
C HIS A 18 20.84 -13.24 -8.37
N ASN A 19 22.09 -13.59 -8.06
CA ASN A 19 22.47 -14.96 -7.73
C ASN A 19 21.86 -15.41 -6.39
N SER A 20 21.83 -14.56 -5.37
CA SER A 20 21.20 -14.87 -4.08
C SER A 20 19.69 -15.09 -4.25
N LEU A 21 19.00 -14.21 -4.97
CA LEU A 21 17.56 -14.34 -5.23
C LEU A 21 17.22 -15.64 -5.97
N LYS A 22 18.05 -16.05 -6.94
CA LYS A 22 17.88 -17.33 -7.63
C LYS A 22 17.97 -18.53 -6.69
N LYS A 23 18.93 -18.52 -5.76
CA LYS A 23 19.06 -19.61 -4.76
C LYS A 23 17.83 -19.67 -3.88
N CYS A 24 17.38 -18.53 -3.35
CA CYS A 24 16.18 -18.46 -2.53
C CYS A 24 14.94 -18.96 -3.29
N ALA A 25 14.81 -18.61 -4.57
CA ALA A 25 13.69 -19.10 -5.40
C ALA A 25 13.71 -20.62 -5.54
N ILE A 26 14.89 -21.22 -5.77
CA ILE A 26 15.08 -22.67 -5.82
C ILE A 26 14.71 -23.32 -4.49
N ASP A 27 15.19 -22.77 -3.37
CA ASP A 27 14.93 -23.32 -2.02
C ASP A 27 13.43 -23.30 -1.67
N LEU A 28 12.70 -22.32 -2.18
CA LEU A 28 11.26 -22.16 -2.01
C LEU A 28 10.42 -22.91 -3.06
N GLY A 29 11.06 -23.59 -4.03
CA GLY A 29 10.37 -24.33 -5.08
C GLY A 29 9.58 -23.46 -6.05
N MET A 30 9.98 -22.20 -6.24
CA MET A 30 9.30 -21.23 -7.10
C MET A 30 10.26 -20.62 -8.13
N SER A 31 9.71 -20.01 -9.19
CA SER A 31 10.52 -19.27 -10.15
C SER A 31 10.99 -17.94 -9.57
N PHE A 32 12.15 -17.46 -10.04
CA PHE A 32 12.66 -16.12 -9.71
C PHE A 32 11.61 -15.02 -9.97
N LYS A 33 10.81 -15.18 -11.03
CA LYS A 33 9.75 -14.22 -11.38
C LYS A 33 8.65 -14.21 -10.33
N GLU A 34 8.22 -15.37 -9.83
CA GLU A 34 7.19 -15.47 -8.80
C GLU A 34 7.66 -14.85 -7.50
N LEU A 35 8.88 -15.19 -7.07
CA LEU A 35 9.50 -14.60 -5.88
C LEU A 35 9.59 -13.08 -5.99
N ALA A 36 10.09 -12.55 -7.12
CA ALA A 36 10.20 -11.11 -7.32
C ALA A 36 8.83 -10.42 -7.37
N THR A 37 7.84 -11.05 -8.00
CA THR A 37 6.47 -10.50 -8.06
C THR A 37 5.86 -10.43 -6.67
N GLN A 38 6.00 -11.48 -5.87
CA GLN A 38 5.51 -11.50 -4.50
C GLN A 38 6.18 -10.42 -3.65
N ALA A 39 7.51 -10.31 -3.71
CA ALA A 39 8.25 -9.29 -2.98
C ALA A 39 7.84 -7.85 -3.39
N PHE A 40 7.53 -7.61 -4.67
CA PHE A 40 7.01 -6.32 -5.11
C PHE A 40 5.64 -6.00 -4.53
N ILE A 41 4.73 -6.99 -4.49
CA ILE A 41 3.38 -6.81 -3.92
C ILE A 41 3.48 -6.48 -2.43
N GLU A 42 4.22 -7.30 -1.68
CA GLU A 42 4.41 -7.09 -0.23
C GLU A 42 5.02 -5.72 0.05
N LYS A 43 6.00 -5.29 -0.76
CA LYS A 43 6.61 -3.97 -0.58
C LYS A 43 5.66 -2.82 -0.93
N LEU A 44 4.81 -2.98 -1.94
CA LEU A 44 3.80 -1.98 -2.30
C LEU A 44 2.76 -1.83 -1.18
N GLU A 45 2.23 -2.94 -0.67
CA GLU A 45 1.27 -2.93 0.44
C GLU A 45 1.85 -2.25 1.70
N MET A 46 3.12 -2.52 2.01
CA MET A 46 3.80 -1.84 3.12
C MET A 46 3.94 -0.33 2.87
N LEU A 47 4.28 0.09 1.65
CA LEU A 47 4.44 1.50 1.32
C LEU A 47 3.11 2.25 1.33
N GLU A 48 2.03 1.61 0.89
CA GLU A 48 0.67 2.14 0.98
C GLU A 48 0.27 2.34 2.45
N TYR A 49 0.51 1.34 3.30
CA TYR A 49 0.26 1.46 4.73
C TYR A 49 1.08 2.58 5.40
N GLU A 50 2.37 2.71 5.07
CA GLU A 50 3.21 3.80 5.57
C GLU A 50 2.69 5.18 5.15
N GLN A 51 2.13 5.29 3.94
CA GLN A 51 1.53 6.52 3.43
C GLN A 51 0.24 6.85 4.17
N ASP A 52 -0.65 5.86 4.37
CA ASP A 52 -1.87 6.03 5.15
C ASP A 52 -1.58 6.49 6.58
N CYS A 53 -0.55 5.93 7.23
CA CYS A 53 -0.11 6.37 8.55
C CYS A 53 0.32 7.84 8.55
N LYS A 54 1.10 8.28 7.55
CA LYS A 54 1.52 9.68 7.42
C LYS A 54 0.33 10.61 7.20
N ASP A 55 -0.64 10.20 6.38
CA ASP A 55 -1.82 11.00 6.10
C ASP A 55 -2.73 11.11 7.33
N ALA A 56 -2.87 10.04 8.11
CA ALA A 56 -3.57 10.02 9.38
C ALA A 56 -2.87 10.92 10.42
N GLU A 57 -1.54 10.86 10.53
CA GLU A 57 -0.75 11.73 11.41
C GLU A 57 -0.91 13.21 11.01
N ALA A 58 -0.83 13.53 9.72
CA ALA A 58 -1.05 14.88 9.22
C ALA A 58 -2.49 15.38 9.49
N ALA A 59 -3.49 14.51 9.38
CA ALA A 59 -4.87 14.84 9.73
C ALA A 59 -5.03 15.11 11.23
N HIS A 60 -4.42 14.28 12.08
CA HIS A 60 -4.39 14.48 13.52
C HIS A 60 -3.70 15.80 13.89
N ASP A 61 -2.55 16.11 13.31
CA ASP A 61 -1.84 17.36 13.56
C ASP A 61 -2.66 18.60 13.16
N ARG A 62 -3.37 18.53 12.03
CA ARG A 62 -4.31 19.59 11.63
C ARG A 62 -5.45 19.74 12.63
N PHE A 63 -5.97 18.64 13.16
CA PHE A 63 -7.02 18.64 14.16
C PHE A 63 -6.55 19.23 15.50
N VAL A 64 -5.38 18.83 15.99
CA VAL A 64 -4.78 19.36 17.23
C VAL A 64 -4.47 20.86 17.09
N LYS A 65 -3.89 21.29 15.97
CA LYS A 65 -3.53 22.71 15.75
C LYS A 65 -4.75 23.63 15.62
N ASN A 66 -5.80 23.18 14.91
CA ASN A 66 -6.96 24.01 14.63
C ASN A 66 -8.04 23.93 15.72
N GLY A 67 -7.93 22.97 16.63
CA GLY A 67 -8.96 22.64 17.59
C GLY A 67 -10.19 22.04 16.92
N SER A 68 -10.97 21.28 17.68
CA SER A 68 -12.23 20.74 17.20
C SER A 68 -13.39 21.31 17.99
N LYS A 69 -14.51 21.52 17.28
CA LYS A 69 -15.79 21.80 17.92
C LYS A 69 -16.55 20.50 18.03
N THR A 70 -16.98 20.16 19.23
CA THR A 70 -17.98 19.10 19.43
C THR A 70 -19.26 19.53 18.72
N ILE A 71 -19.75 18.69 17.81
CA ILE A 71 -21.03 18.87 17.12
C ILE A 71 -21.97 17.73 17.51
N SER A 72 -23.27 17.95 17.42
CA SER A 72 -24.25 16.89 17.69
C SER A 72 -24.24 15.84 16.57
N HIS A 73 -24.80 14.66 16.86
CA HIS A 73 -24.96 13.60 15.86
C HIS A 73 -25.76 14.06 14.64
N GLU A 74 -26.88 14.77 14.85
CA GLU A 74 -27.72 15.32 13.77
C GLU A 74 -26.97 16.35 12.91
N GLU A 75 -26.14 17.20 13.53
CA GLU A 75 -25.30 18.17 12.80
C GLU A 75 -24.20 17.49 11.98
N MET A 76 -23.64 16.38 12.48
CA MET A 76 -22.65 15.60 11.75
C MET A 76 -23.26 14.97 10.50
N MET A 77 -24.41 14.29 10.63
CA MET A 77 -25.09 13.60 9.53
C MET A 77 -25.46 14.56 8.38
N LYS A 78 -25.95 15.76 8.71
CA LYS A 78 -26.21 16.82 7.71
C LYS A 78 -24.96 17.29 6.96
N LYS A 79 -23.80 17.36 7.63
CA LYS A 79 -22.55 17.87 7.03
C LYS A 79 -21.88 16.88 6.08
N ILE A 80 -21.99 15.58 6.38
CA ILE A 80 -21.38 14.52 5.56
C ILE A 80 -22.27 14.05 4.41
N GLY A 81 -23.51 14.58 4.31
CA GLY A 81 -24.46 14.23 3.25
C GLY A 81 -24.94 12.78 3.33
N TRP A 82 -24.95 12.17 4.52
CA TRP A 82 -25.26 10.74 4.68
C TRP A 82 -26.71 10.39 4.30
N ASP A 83 -27.64 11.32 4.53
CA ASP A 83 -29.05 11.13 4.19
C ASP A 83 -29.36 11.40 2.71
N GLU A 84 -28.37 11.83 1.91
CA GLU A 84 -28.49 12.04 0.46
C GLU A 84 -27.97 10.84 -0.39
N LEU A 85 -27.40 9.81 0.26
CA LEU A 85 -26.91 8.55 -0.33
C LEU A 85 -27.93 7.42 -0.20
#